data_AF-A0A924Q5E3-F1
#
_entry.id   AF-A0A924Q5E3-F1
#
_cell.length_a   1.000
_cell.length_b   1.000
_cell.length_c   1.000
_cell.angle_alpha   90.00
_cell.angle_beta   90.00
_cell.angle_gamma   90.00
#
_symmetry.space_group_name_H-M   'P 1'
#
loop_
_entity.id
_entity.type
_entity.pdbx_description
1 polymer ?
#
loop_
_entity_poly.entity_id
_entity_poly.type
_entity_poly.pdbx_seq_one_letter_code
_entity_poly.pdbx_strand_id
1 'polypeptide(L)'
;MNNTENKDSVYDLIVIGAGSGGLTAAEFGAALGAKVALIEADERLGGECLHAGCVPSKALIHAARRFQTVREHLEPWDELTREAFKKAMQAVTASINEVEADH
;
A
#
# COMPACT_ATOMS: atom_id res chain seq x y z
N MET A 1 1.20 -49.96 -2.15
CA MET A 1 1.38 -48.93 -1.10
C MET A 1 1.85 -47.67 -1.79
N ASN A 2 0.98 -46.66 -1.84
CA ASN A 2 1.28 -45.25 -1.54
C ASN A 2 -0.04 -44.50 -1.64
N ASN A 3 -0.54 -44.17 -0.46
CA ASN A 3 -1.80 -43.52 -0.17
C ASN A 3 -1.70 -42.07 -0.66
N THR A 4 -2.41 -41.72 -1.74
CA THR A 4 -2.65 -40.32 -2.09
C THR A 4 -3.56 -39.74 -1.01
N GLU A 5 -2.96 -39.05 -0.03
CA GLU A 5 -3.69 -38.23 0.94
C GLU A 5 -4.64 -37.31 0.17
N ASN A 6 -5.94 -37.54 0.36
CA ASN A 6 -6.95 -36.57 -0.03
C ASN A 6 -6.78 -35.35 0.89
N LYS A 7 -6.10 -34.31 0.42
CA LYS A 7 -6.11 -33.00 1.07
C LYS A 7 -7.48 -32.36 0.81
N ASP A 8 -8.51 -32.84 1.49
CA ASP A 8 -9.73 -32.06 1.71
C ASP A 8 -9.35 -30.91 2.65
N SER A 9 -8.64 -29.91 2.12
CA SER A 9 -8.36 -28.67 2.82
C SER A 9 -9.65 -27.86 2.84
N VAL A 10 -10.61 -28.31 3.64
CA VAL A 10 -11.84 -27.54 3.92
C VAL A 10 -11.38 -26.25 4.59
N TYR A 11 -11.51 -25.14 3.87
CA TYR A 11 -11.34 -23.81 4.43
C TYR A 11 -12.68 -23.38 4.99
N ASP A 12 -12.66 -22.78 6.18
CA ASP A 12 -13.86 -22.26 6.83
C ASP A 12 -14.25 -20.88 6.26
N LEU A 13 -13.27 -20.17 5.68
CA LEU A 13 -13.43 -18.86 5.06
C LEU A 13 -12.51 -18.71 3.85
N ILE A 14 -13.07 -18.24 2.74
CA ILE A 14 -12.31 -17.84 1.55
C ILE A 14 -12.53 -16.35 1.34
N VAL A 15 -11.45 -15.58 1.32
CA VAL A 15 -11.46 -14.14 1.06
C VAL A 15 -10.81 -13.90 -0.30
N ILE A 16 -11.53 -13.19 -1.17
CA ILE A 16 -11.06 -12.83 -2.52
C ILE A 16 -10.80 -11.32 -2.53
N GLY A 17 -9.55 -10.95 -2.80
CA GLY A 17 -9.00 -9.61 -2.71
C GLY A 17 -8.29 -9.37 -1.38
N ALA A 18 -7.01 -9.02 -1.44
CA ALA A 18 -6.17 -8.63 -0.30
C ALA A 18 -6.09 -7.11 -0.13
N GLY A 19 -7.19 -6.39 -0.44
CA GLY A 19 -7.36 -5.01 -0.03
C GLY A 19 -7.49 -4.86 1.49
N SER A 20 -7.56 -3.63 1.99
CA SER A 20 -7.72 -3.34 3.42
C SER A 20 -8.82 -4.17 4.09
N GLY A 21 -10.02 -4.23 3.50
CA GLY A 21 -11.13 -5.02 4.04
C GLY A 21 -10.92 -6.53 3.96
N GLY A 22 -10.26 -7.02 2.91
CA GLY A 22 -10.00 -8.45 2.74
C GLY A 22 -8.92 -8.98 3.69
N LEU A 23 -7.84 -8.23 3.86
CA LEU A 23 -6.82 -8.53 4.87
C LEU A 23 -7.41 -8.53 6.27
N THR A 24 -8.21 -7.52 6.63
CA THR A 24 -8.88 -7.48 7.94
C THR A 24 -9.84 -8.66 8.12
N ALA A 25 -10.67 -8.98 7.12
CA ALA A 25 -11.59 -10.12 7.21
C ALA A 25 -10.86 -11.46 7.37
N ALA A 26 -9.76 -11.64 6.63
CA ALA A 26 -8.95 -12.85 6.72
C ALA A 26 -8.24 -12.98 8.07
N GLU A 27 -7.66 -11.88 8.57
CA GLU A 27 -7.01 -11.83 9.88
C GLU A 27 -8.00 -12.11 11.02
N PHE A 28 -9.19 -11.52 10.98
CA PHE A 28 -10.24 -11.78 11.96
C PHE A 28 -10.69 -13.25 11.94
N GLY A 29 -10.89 -13.84 10.76
CA GLY A 29 -11.23 -15.26 10.63
C GLY A 29 -10.14 -16.15 11.23
N ALA A 30 -8.88 -15.88 10.91
CA ALA A 30 -7.75 -16.63 11.44
C ALA A 30 -7.62 -16.48 12.97
N ALA A 31 -7.84 -15.28 13.51
CA ALA A 31 -7.82 -15.00 14.94
C ALA A 31 -8.90 -15.76 15.72
N LEU A 32 -10.03 -16.08 15.08
CA LEU A 32 -11.09 -16.92 15.63
C LEU A 32 -10.83 -18.42 15.47
N GLY A 33 -9.67 -18.81 14.91
CA GLY A 33 -9.27 -20.19 14.70
C GLY A 33 -9.81 -20.82 13.41
N ALA A 34 -10.42 -20.02 12.53
CA ALA A 34 -10.91 -20.49 11.24
C ALA A 34 -9.72 -20.76 10.29
N LYS A 35 -9.81 -21.81 9.48
CA LYS A 35 -8.85 -22.04 8.40
C LYS A 35 -9.20 -21.15 7.22
N VAL A 36 -8.47 -20.06 7.06
CA VAL A 36 -8.74 -19.03 6.05
C VAL A 36 -7.86 -19.21 4.81
N ALA A 37 -8.44 -19.10 3.62
CA ALA A 37 -7.72 -18.88 2.36
C ALA A 37 -7.92 -17.42 1.92
N LEU A 38 -6.83 -16.70 1.70
CA LEU A 38 -6.84 -15.37 1.08
C LEU A 38 -6.29 -15.49 -0.34
N ILE A 39 -7.01 -14.96 -1.32
CA ILE A 39 -6.63 -15.01 -2.74
C ILE A 39 -6.59 -13.57 -3.25
N GLU A 40 -5.45 -13.16 -3.79
CA GLU A 40 -5.27 -11.89 -4.51
C GLU A 40 -4.73 -12.22 -5.91
N ALA A 41 -5.14 -11.42 -6.90
CA ALA A 41 -4.70 -11.57 -8.27
C ALA A 41 -3.39 -10.81 -8.54
N ASP A 42 -3.17 -9.68 -7.85
CA ASP A 42 -1.89 -8.98 -7.84
C ASP A 42 -0.88 -9.72 -6.94
N GLU A 43 0.41 -9.59 -7.25
CA GLU A 43 1.46 -10.11 -6.36
C GLU A 43 1.51 -9.30 -5.05
N ARG A 44 1.04 -8.04 -5.11
CA ARG A 44 1.10 -7.08 -4.01
C ARG A 44 -0.16 -7.10 -3.15
N LEU A 45 0.02 -7.20 -1.84
CA LEU A 45 -1.07 -7.08 -0.86
C LEU A 45 -1.41 -5.60 -0.58
N GLY A 46 -2.63 -5.32 -0.11
CA GLY A 46 -3.09 -3.97 0.28
C GLY A 46 -4.11 -3.35 -0.66
N GLY A 47 -4.24 -3.89 -1.87
CA GLY A 47 -5.23 -3.47 -2.87
C GLY A 47 -5.13 -2.00 -3.27
N GLU A 48 -6.22 -1.47 -3.82
CA GLU A 48 -6.24 -0.12 -4.41
C GLU A 48 -5.92 0.99 -3.40
N CYS A 49 -6.40 0.91 -2.16
CA CYS A 49 -6.17 1.96 -1.15
C CYS A 49 -4.67 2.22 -0.89
N LEU A 50 -3.86 1.14 -0.88
CA LEU A 50 -2.43 1.22 -0.64
C LEU A 50 -1.65 1.67 -1.88
N HIS A 51 -2.01 1.14 -3.06
CA HIS A 51 -1.19 1.26 -4.28
C HIS A 51 -1.64 2.33 -5.28
N ALA A 52 -2.92 2.72 -5.26
CA ALA A 52 -3.45 3.67 -6.25
C ALA A 52 -4.48 4.66 -5.68
N GLY A 53 -4.82 4.52 -4.40
CA GLY A 53 -5.92 5.22 -3.78
C GLY A 53 -5.48 6.27 -2.78
N CYS A 54 -6.01 6.17 -1.57
CA CYS A 54 -5.90 7.22 -0.55
C CYS A 54 -4.47 7.43 -0.03
N VAL A 55 -3.65 6.38 0.07
CA VAL A 55 -2.30 6.46 0.65
C VAL A 55 -1.37 7.33 -0.20
N PRO A 56 -1.14 7.03 -1.50
CA PRO A 56 -0.26 7.86 -2.34
C PRO A 56 -0.80 9.29 -2.49
N SER A 57 -2.13 9.43 -2.60
CA SER A 57 -2.78 10.75 -2.67
C SER A 57 -2.48 11.62 -1.43
N LYS A 58 -2.59 11.04 -0.22
CA LYS A 58 -2.32 11.76 1.04
C LYS A 58 -0.84 12.08 1.21
N ALA A 59 0.07 11.22 0.77
CA ALA A 59 1.50 11.48 0.80
C ALA A 59 1.87 12.69 -0.09
N LEU A 60 1.34 12.74 -1.31
CA LEU A 60 1.54 13.86 -2.24
C LEU A 60 0.95 15.17 -1.69
N ILE A 61 -0.27 15.14 -1.15
CA ILE A 61 -0.91 16.33 -0.56
C ILE A 61 -0.09 16.84 0.64
N HIS A 62 0.42 15.95 1.48
CA HIS A 62 1.24 16.33 2.63
C HIS A 62 2.57 16.97 2.20
N ALA A 63 3.23 16.40 1.20
CA ALA A 63 4.45 16.95 0.62
C ALA A 63 4.20 18.35 0.02
N ALA A 64 3.10 18.52 -0.72
CA ALA A 64 2.71 19.80 -1.29
C ALA A 64 2.45 20.87 -0.20
N ARG A 65 1.80 20.51 0.90
CA ARG A 65 1.57 21.41 2.05
C ARG A 65 2.89 21.84 2.70
N ARG A 66 3.79 20.89 2.96
CA ARG A 66 5.13 21.17 3.51
C ARG A 66 5.89 22.14 2.61
N PHE A 67 5.84 21.93 1.30
CA PHE A 67 6.47 22.83 0.35
C PHE A 67 5.81 24.21 0.32
N GLN A 68 4.48 24.29 0.39
CA GLN A 68 3.77 25.57 0.45
C GLN A 68 4.21 26.41 1.66
N THR A 69 4.38 25.78 2.83
CA THR A 69 4.87 26.46 4.03
C THR A 69 6.30 26.99 3.83
N VAL A 70 7.19 26.17 3.26
CA VAL A 70 8.57 26.60 2.96
C VAL A 70 8.57 27.76 1.96
N ARG A 71 7.75 27.66 0.91
CA ARG A 71 7.55 28.71 -0.10
C ARG A 71 7.12 30.04 0.49
N GLU A 72 6.16 30.05 1.41
CA GLU A 72 5.69 31.28 2.06
C GLU A 72 6.79 32.03 2.83
N HIS A 73 7.89 31.34 3.17
CA HIS A 73 9.02 31.90 3.90
C HIS A 73 10.28 32.10 3.03
N LEU A 74 10.27 31.61 1.78
CA LEU A 74 11.36 31.72 0.82
C LEU A 74 10.84 32.39 -0.46
N GLU A 75 10.73 33.72 -0.44
CA GLU A 75 10.62 34.53 -1.65
C GLU A 75 12.04 34.98 -2.07
N PRO A 76 12.44 34.85 -3.35
CA PRO A 76 11.60 34.64 -4.54
C PRO A 76 11.65 33.21 -5.15
N TRP A 77 10.66 32.91 -5.99
CA TRP A 77 10.59 31.70 -6.84
C TRP A 77 11.70 31.67 -7.90
N ASP A 78 12.89 31.25 -7.49
CA ASP A 78 14.05 31.07 -8.35
C ASP A 78 14.21 29.63 -8.87
N GLU A 79 15.18 29.43 -9.76
CA GLU A 79 15.55 28.12 -10.33
C GLU A 79 15.89 27.10 -9.22
N LEU A 80 16.53 27.57 -8.14
CA LEU A 80 16.93 26.74 -7.00
C LEU A 80 15.70 26.19 -6.27
N THR A 81 14.68 27.02 -6.07
CA THR A 81 13.42 26.67 -5.42
C THR A 81 12.62 25.65 -6.26
N ARG A 82 12.63 25.79 -7.59
CA ARG A 82 12.02 24.81 -8.52
C ARG A 82 12.74 23.46 -8.47
N GLU A 83 14.06 23.47 -8.43
CA GLU A 83 14.85 22.25 -8.41
C GLU A 83 14.72 21.53 -7.06
N ALA A 84 14.68 22.28 -5.96
CA ALA A 84 14.39 21.75 -4.63
C ALA A 84 13.00 21.10 -4.57
N PHE A 85 11.98 21.72 -5.19
CA PHE A 85 10.64 21.14 -5.29
C PHE A 85 10.63 19.83 -6.08
N LYS A 86 11.27 19.81 -7.25
CA LYS A 86 11.38 18.59 -8.07
C LYS A 86 12.02 17.45 -7.29
N LYS A 87 13.15 17.71 -6.61
CA LYS A 87 13.84 16.70 -5.80
C LYS A 87 12.98 16.21 -4.63
N ALA A 88 12.27 17.10 -3.95
CA ALA A 88 11.36 16.73 -2.87
C ALA A 88 10.22 15.84 -3.36
N MET A 89 9.61 16.17 -4.50
CA MET A 89 8.55 15.34 -5.09
C MET A 89 9.08 14.00 -5.59
N GLN A 90 10.27 13.97 -6.20
CA GLN A 90 10.94 12.72 -6.60
C GLN A 90 11.23 11.82 -5.40
N ALA A 91 11.67 12.39 -4.27
CA ALA A 91 11.91 11.62 -3.05
C ALA A 91 10.61 11.02 -2.50
N VAL A 92 9.50 11.77 -2.51
CA VAL A 92 8.18 11.27 -2.09
C VAL A 92 7.72 10.14 -2.99
N THR A 93 7.83 10.30 -4.32
CA THR A 93 7.49 9.24 -5.27
C THR A 93 8.39 8.02 -5.10
N ALA A 94 9.69 8.21 -4.89
CA ALA A 94 10.61 7.11 -4.64
C ALA A 94 10.27 6.34 -3.36
N SER A 95 9.95 7.04 -2.27
CA SER A 95 9.53 6.38 -1.02
C SER A 95 8.19 5.66 -1.14
N ILE A 96 7.24 6.20 -1.90
CA ILE A 96 6.00 5.48 -2.22
C ILE A 96 6.34 4.19 -2.97
N ASN A 97 7.16 4.29 -4.02
CA ASN A 97 7.56 3.13 -4.82
C ASN A 97 8.38 2.10 -4.03
N GLU A 98 9.21 2.53 -3.08
CA GLU A 98 9.97 1.64 -2.19
C GLU A 98 9.05 0.85 -1.27
N VAL A 99 8.06 1.52 -0.67
CA VAL A 99 7.01 0.86 0.14
C VAL A 99 6.15 -0.07 -0.71
N GLU A 100 5.92 0.27 -1.98
CA GLU A 100 5.20 -0.59 -2.93
C GLU A 100 6.03 -1.78 -3.45
N ALA A 101 7.37 -1.74 -3.36
CA ALA A 101 8.27 -2.76 -3.90
C ALA A 101 8.66 -3.86 -2.88
N ASP A 102 8.46 -3.62 -1.58
CA ASP A 102 8.84 -4.55 -0.50
C ASP A 102 7.78 -5.63 -0.19
N HIS A 103 6.62 -5.62 -0.87
CA HIS A 103 5.47 -6.54 -0.67
C HIS A 103 4.81 -6.94 -1.98
#